data_AF-A0A9Q0IU38-F1
#
_entry.id   AF-A0A9Q0IU38-F1
#
_cell.length_a   1.000
_cell.length_b   1.000
_cell.length_c   1.000
_cell.angle_alpha   90.00
_cell.angle_beta   90.00
_cell.angle_gamma   90.00
#
_symmetry.space_group_name_H-M   'P 1'
#
loop_
_entity.id
_entity.type
_entity.pdbx_description
1 polymer ?
#
loop_
_entity_poly.entity_id
_entity_poly.type
_entity_poly.pdbx_seq_one_letter_code
_entity_poly.pdbx_strand_id
1 'polypeptide(L)'
;MKEIQSSSNTTRSQGVTSSSNTTLSQGVTSSSNTTRSQGVTSSSNTTLSQGVTSSSNTTRSQGVTSSSNTTHSQGVTSSSNTTRSQGVTSSSNTTRSQGVTSSSNTTRSQGVTSSSNTTRSQGVTSSSNTTRSQGVTSSSNTTRSQGVTSSSNTTRSQGVTSSPA
;
A
#
# COMPACT_ATOMS: atom_id res chain seq x y z
N MET A 1 28.54 -7.84 25.25
CA MET A 1 27.68 -8.86 24.61
C MET A 1 28.16 -9.00 23.18
N LYS A 2 28.48 -10.22 22.72
CA LYS A 2 28.88 -10.43 21.32
C LYS A 2 27.62 -10.24 20.46
N GLU A 3 27.53 -9.15 19.72
CA GLU A 3 26.60 -9.09 18.59
C GLU A 3 26.94 -10.26 17.66
N ILE A 4 25.99 -11.15 17.43
CA ILE A 4 26.13 -12.13 16.36
C ILE A 4 25.99 -11.32 15.07
N GLN A 5 27.10 -11.14 14.34
CA GLN A 5 27.09 -10.36 13.10
C GLN A 5 26.22 -11.00 12.02
N SER A 6 26.11 -12.33 11.99
CA SER A 6 25.33 -13.06 11.00
C SER A 6 24.79 -14.38 11.51
N SER A 7 23.60 -14.75 11.03
CA SER A 7 22.98 -16.06 11.22
C SER A 7 22.48 -16.58 9.86
N SER A 8 22.61 -17.88 9.62
CA SER A 8 22.16 -18.50 8.36
C SER A 8 21.57 -19.88 8.63
N ASN A 9 20.56 -20.26 7.84
CA ASN A 9 19.90 -21.57 7.92
C ASN A 9 19.47 -21.92 9.35
N THR A 10 18.75 -20.99 9.98
CA THR A 10 18.51 -21.02 11.42
C THR A 10 17.02 -20.93 11.74
N THR A 11 16.58 -21.66 12.77
CA THR A 11 15.20 -21.55 13.24
C THR A 11 14.91 -20.18 13.85
N ARG A 12 15.86 -19.61 14.62
CA ARG A 12 15.68 -18.34 15.33
C ARG A 12 16.92 -17.44 15.36
N SER A 13 16.77 -16.17 14.97
CA SER A 13 17.83 -15.14 15.07
C SER A 13 17.35 -13.90 15.83
N GLN A 14 18.03 -13.52 16.90
CA GLN A 14 17.67 -12.36 17.74
C GLN A 14 18.82 -11.35 17.80
N GLY A 15 18.55 -10.07 17.55
CA GLY A 15 19.53 -8.99 17.77
C GLY A 15 20.78 -9.10 16.91
N VAL A 16 20.64 -9.56 15.67
CA VAL A 16 21.77 -9.79 14.75
C VAL A 16 21.82 -8.74 13.65
N THR A 17 23.02 -8.43 13.16
CA THR A 17 23.16 -7.49 12.04
C THR A 17 22.56 -8.09 10.76
N SER A 18 22.78 -9.38 10.51
CA SER A 18 22.27 -10.06 9.32
C SER A 18 21.70 -11.45 9.61
N SER A 19 20.64 -11.82 8.89
CA SER A 19 20.09 -13.18 8.91
C SER A 19 19.61 -13.63 7.53
N SER A 20 19.80 -14.92 7.21
CA SER A 20 19.35 -15.49 5.94
C SER A 20 18.76 -16.88 6.14
N ASN A 21 17.69 -17.19 5.40
CA ASN A 21 16.98 -18.47 5.50
C ASN A 21 16.56 -18.76 6.95
N THR A 22 15.81 -17.82 7.53
CA THR A 22 15.43 -17.85 8.95
C THR A 22 13.93 -18.06 9.12
N THR A 23 13.54 -18.94 10.04
CA THR A 23 12.11 -19.11 10.35
C THR A 23 11.57 -17.95 11.19
N LEU A 24 12.26 -17.59 12.28
CA LEU A 24 11.89 -16.52 13.21
C LEU A 24 13.02 -15.51 13.38
N SER A 25 12.77 -14.23 13.09
CA SER A 25 13.73 -13.15 13.37
C SER A 25 13.14 -12.03 14.22
N GLN A 26 13.93 -11.48 15.15
CA GLN A 26 13.57 -10.30 15.94
C GLN A 26 14.75 -9.34 16.05
N GLY A 27 14.49 -8.04 15.82
CA GLY A 27 15.50 -6.99 16.01
C GLY A 27 16.69 -7.19 15.08
N VAL A 28 16.44 -7.44 13.79
CA VAL A 28 17.48 -7.72 12.80
C VAL A 28 17.65 -6.52 11.88
N THR A 29 18.89 -6.10 11.63
CA THR A 29 19.15 -4.98 10.71
C THR A 29 18.85 -5.37 9.26
N SER A 30 19.33 -6.53 8.80
CA SER A 30 19.08 -7.03 7.45
C SER A 30 18.66 -8.51 7.46
N SER A 31 17.54 -8.85 6.81
CA SER A 31 17.12 -10.24 6.67
C SER A 31 16.73 -10.64 5.25
N SER A 32 17.02 -11.88 4.88
CA SER A 32 16.57 -12.46 3.62
C SER A 32 15.88 -13.81 3.85
N ASN A 33 14.87 -14.13 3.02
CA ASN A 33 14.14 -15.39 3.06
C ASN A 33 13.65 -15.72 4.47
N THR A 34 12.82 -14.84 5.02
CA THR A 34 12.34 -14.93 6.40
C THR A 34 10.87 -15.31 6.47
N THR A 35 10.53 -16.34 7.25
CA THR A 35 9.12 -16.73 7.40
C THR A 35 8.37 -15.76 8.30
N ARG A 36 8.90 -15.45 9.49
CA ARG A 36 8.31 -14.48 10.43
C ARG A 36 9.37 -13.53 10.96
N SER A 37 9.09 -12.24 10.92
CA SER A 37 9.98 -11.22 11.46
C SER A 37 9.27 -10.15 12.30
N GLN A 38 10.00 -9.58 13.26
CA GLN A 38 9.55 -8.43 14.04
C GLN A 38 10.70 -7.43 14.22
N GLY A 39 10.45 -6.15 13.91
CA GLY A 39 11.44 -5.09 14.09
C GLY A 39 12.65 -5.30 13.20
N VAL A 40 12.44 -5.24 11.88
CA VAL A 40 13.50 -5.42 10.88
C VAL A 40 13.73 -4.13 10.12
N THR A 41 14.98 -3.68 10.04
CA THR A 41 15.29 -2.44 9.30
C THR A 41 15.16 -2.66 7.78
N SER A 42 15.76 -3.72 7.25
CA SER A 42 15.68 -4.08 5.83
C SER A 42 15.40 -5.57 5.65
N SER A 43 14.43 -5.92 4.80
CA SER A 43 14.17 -7.33 4.50
C SER A 43 13.84 -7.61 3.03
N SER A 44 14.14 -8.83 2.59
CA SER A 44 13.72 -9.34 1.29
C SER A 44 13.10 -10.73 1.43
N ASN A 45 12.01 -10.97 0.69
CA ASN A 45 11.28 -12.24 0.70
C ASN A 45 10.79 -12.62 2.10
N THR A 46 9.88 -11.81 2.65
CA THR A 46 9.33 -12.01 4.00
C THR A 46 7.86 -12.42 3.94
N THR A 47 7.48 -13.49 4.64
CA THR A 47 6.10 -14.03 4.59
C THR A 47 5.15 -13.44 5.62
N LEU A 48 5.65 -13.07 6.80
CA LEU A 48 4.90 -12.46 7.90
C LEU A 48 5.83 -11.46 8.58
N SER A 49 5.43 -10.19 8.67
CA SER A 49 6.27 -9.19 9.33
C SER A 49 5.49 -8.14 10.10
N GLN A 50 6.10 -7.65 11.19
CA GLN A 50 5.62 -6.51 11.95
C GLN A 50 6.75 -5.50 12.18
N GLY A 51 6.51 -4.23 11.87
CA GLY A 51 7.47 -3.16 12.07
C GLY A 51 8.70 -3.33 11.17
N VAL A 52 8.53 -3.04 9.88
CA VAL A 52 9.62 -3.13 8.90
C VAL A 52 9.87 -1.75 8.29
N THR A 53 11.11 -1.27 8.34
CA THR A 53 11.43 0.04 7.75
C THR A 53 11.46 -0.03 6.23
N SER A 54 12.16 -1.01 5.66
CA SER A 54 12.24 -1.22 4.21
C SER A 54 12.07 -2.70 3.86
N SER A 55 11.28 -3.01 2.83
CA SER A 55 11.15 -4.38 2.36
C SER A 55 10.89 -4.55 0.87
N SER A 56 11.26 -5.71 0.35
CA SER A 56 10.88 -6.17 -0.98
C SER A 56 10.26 -7.57 -0.91
N ASN A 57 9.22 -7.80 -1.70
CA ASN A 57 8.49 -9.07 -1.79
C ASN A 57 7.97 -9.52 -0.42
N THR A 58 7.05 -8.73 0.13
CA THR A 58 6.48 -8.98 1.46
C THR A 58 5.05 -9.48 1.33
N THR A 59 4.76 -10.59 2.00
CA THR A 59 3.41 -11.07 2.24
C THR A 59 3.02 -10.78 3.69
N ARG A 60 1.75 -10.44 3.95
CA ARG A 60 1.16 -10.32 5.30
C ARG A 60 2.01 -9.48 6.27
N SER A 61 2.01 -8.16 6.04
CA SER A 61 2.77 -7.21 6.86
C SER A 61 1.91 -6.21 7.63
N GLN A 62 2.48 -5.70 8.71
CA GLN A 62 1.89 -4.67 9.56
C GLN A 62 2.95 -3.61 9.86
N GLY A 63 2.64 -2.34 9.62
CA GLY A 63 3.54 -1.23 9.92
C GLY A 63 4.81 -1.29 9.07
N VAL A 64 4.68 -0.97 7.79
CA VAL A 64 5.81 -0.91 6.85
C VAL A 64 6.04 0.51 6.38
N THR A 65 7.24 1.04 6.58
CA THR A 65 7.54 2.42 6.16
C THR A 65 7.69 2.50 4.64
N SER A 66 8.49 1.62 4.03
CA SER A 66 8.70 1.56 2.58
C SER A 66 8.67 0.12 2.08
N SER A 67 7.98 -0.14 0.97
CA SER A 67 7.99 -1.47 0.36
C SER A 67 7.81 -1.50 -1.15
N SER A 68 8.31 -2.57 -1.75
CA SER A 68 7.99 -2.96 -3.13
C SER A 68 7.41 -4.38 -3.16
N ASN A 69 6.38 -4.58 -3.98
CA ASN A 69 5.68 -5.85 -4.15
C ASN A 69 5.13 -6.39 -2.83
N THR A 70 4.07 -5.75 -2.34
CA THR A 70 3.46 -6.09 -1.05
C THR A 70 2.08 -6.69 -1.26
N THR A 71 1.82 -7.83 -0.63
CA THR A 71 0.50 -8.48 -0.63
C THR A 71 -0.03 -8.64 0.79
N HIS A 72 -1.26 -8.20 1.06
CA HIS A 72 -1.88 -8.22 2.39
C HIS A 72 -1.12 -7.37 3.41
N SER A 73 -1.31 -6.05 3.43
CA SER A 73 -0.61 -5.16 4.34
C SER A 73 -1.51 -4.15 5.02
N GLN A 74 -1.29 -3.86 6.30
CA GLN A 74 -1.88 -2.69 6.93
C GLN A 74 -0.81 -1.70 7.39
N GLY A 75 -1.13 -0.41 7.28
CA GLY A 75 -0.27 0.67 7.73
C GLY A 75 1.01 0.71 6.91
N VAL A 76 0.90 1.13 5.65
CA VAL A 76 2.04 1.30 4.75
C VAL A 76 2.24 2.77 4.43
N THR A 77 3.40 3.34 4.76
CA THR A 77 3.65 4.76 4.47
C THR A 77 3.91 4.98 2.98
N SER A 78 4.81 4.20 2.37
CA SER A 78 5.09 4.27 0.94
C SER A 78 5.20 2.88 0.32
N SER A 79 4.59 2.68 -0.85
CA SER A 79 4.73 1.41 -1.57
C SER A 79 4.61 1.49 -3.08
N SER A 80 5.22 0.51 -3.74
CA SER A 80 4.96 0.21 -5.16
C SER A 80 4.44 -1.21 -5.30
N ASN A 81 3.46 -1.41 -6.18
CA ASN A 81 2.84 -2.70 -6.48
C ASN A 81 2.23 -3.35 -5.22
N THR A 82 1.13 -2.77 -4.75
CA THR A 82 0.46 -3.22 -3.52
C THR A 82 -0.86 -3.90 -3.84
N THR A 83 -1.06 -5.11 -3.32
CA THR A 83 -2.31 -5.85 -3.44
C THR A 83 -2.92 -6.11 -2.07
N ARG A 84 -4.21 -5.77 -1.90
CA ARG A 84 -4.98 -6.00 -0.67
C ARG A 84 -4.39 -5.27 0.54
N SER A 85 -4.50 -3.94 0.56
CA SER A 85 -3.97 -3.11 1.65
C SER A 85 -5.04 -2.31 2.40
N GLN A 86 -4.75 -1.96 3.65
CA GLN A 86 -5.50 -0.96 4.41
C GLN A 86 -4.57 0.10 4.97
N GLY A 87 -4.95 1.37 4.85
CA GLY A 87 -4.17 2.48 5.39
C GLY A 87 -2.83 2.63 4.66
N VAL A 88 -2.87 3.17 3.46
CA VAL A 88 -1.69 3.48 2.66
C VAL A 88 -1.55 4.98 2.48
N THR A 89 -0.43 5.56 2.91
CA THR A 89 -0.24 7.01 2.75
C THR A 89 0.09 7.37 1.30
N SER A 90 1.07 6.69 0.69
CA SER A 90 1.44 6.90 -0.71
C SER A 90 1.65 5.58 -1.43
N SER A 91 1.14 5.43 -2.64
CA SER A 91 1.39 4.25 -3.45
C SER A 91 1.34 4.44 -4.96
N SER A 92 2.06 3.58 -5.66
CA SER A 92 1.89 3.36 -7.10
C SER A 92 1.45 1.93 -7.38
N ASN A 93 0.51 1.77 -8.32
CA ASN A 93 -0.03 0.47 -8.74
C ASN A 93 -0.67 -0.28 -7.57
N THR A 94 -1.83 0.19 -7.13
CA THR A 94 -2.54 -0.38 -5.98
C THR A 94 -3.81 -1.11 -6.41
N THR A 95 -3.96 -2.35 -5.98
CA THR A 95 -5.15 -3.17 -6.24
C THR A 95 -5.82 -3.58 -4.93
N ARG A 96 -7.13 -3.35 -4.83
CA ARG A 96 -7.96 -3.73 -3.66
C ARG A 96 -7.51 -3.07 -2.36
N SER A 97 -7.46 -1.74 -2.30
CA SER A 97 -7.09 -0.99 -1.10
C SER A 97 -8.28 -0.34 -0.41
N GLN A 98 -8.17 -0.08 0.90
CA GLN A 98 -8.96 0.99 1.50
C GLN A 98 -8.15 1.94 2.37
N GLY A 99 -8.62 3.19 2.42
CA GLY A 99 -7.92 4.28 3.10
C GLY A 99 -6.58 4.56 2.42
N VAL A 100 -6.61 5.21 1.26
CA VAL A 100 -5.40 5.63 0.55
C VAL A 100 -5.33 7.15 0.50
N THR A 101 -4.27 7.74 1.03
CA THR A 101 -4.14 9.21 1.00
C THR A 101 -3.75 9.69 -0.38
N SER A 102 -2.71 9.12 -0.99
CA SER A 102 -2.27 9.46 -2.34
C SER A 102 -1.94 8.21 -3.15
N SER A 103 -2.39 8.15 -4.40
CA SER A 103 -2.01 7.04 -5.28
C SER A 103 -2.01 7.35 -6.77
N SER A 104 -1.20 6.60 -7.51
CA SER A 104 -1.27 6.50 -8.96
C SER A 104 -1.61 5.07 -9.37
N ASN A 105 -2.49 4.93 -10.36
CA ASN A 105 -2.96 3.66 -10.90
C ASN A 105 -3.61 2.78 -9.82
N THR A 106 -4.83 3.12 -9.44
CA THR A 106 -5.56 2.42 -8.38
C THR A 106 -6.75 1.66 -8.95
N THR A 107 -6.87 0.38 -8.62
CA THR A 107 -7.98 -0.48 -9.02
C THR A 107 -8.70 -1.03 -7.80
N ARG A 108 -10.03 -0.89 -7.75
CA ARG A 108 -10.89 -1.40 -6.66
C ARG A 108 -10.54 -0.80 -5.31
N SER A 109 -10.69 0.51 -5.15
CA SER A 109 -10.40 1.20 -3.89
C SER A 109 -11.65 1.71 -3.18
N GLN A 110 -11.47 2.02 -1.90
CA GLN A 110 -12.47 2.67 -1.06
C GLN A 110 -11.78 3.73 -0.19
N GLY A 111 -12.32 4.95 -0.17
CA GLY A 111 -11.73 6.05 0.59
C GLY A 111 -10.35 6.43 0.06
N VAL A 112 -10.33 7.20 -1.01
CA VAL A 112 -9.10 7.73 -1.60
C VAL A 112 -9.11 9.25 -1.54
N THR A 113 -8.11 9.86 -0.89
CA THR A 113 -8.06 11.33 -0.80
C THR A 113 -7.63 11.94 -2.13
N SER A 114 -6.52 11.48 -2.71
CA SER A 114 -6.03 11.96 -3.99
C SER A 114 -5.58 10.79 -4.87
N SER A 115 -5.95 10.81 -6.16
CA SER A 115 -5.46 9.80 -7.10
C SER A 115 -5.38 10.24 -8.55
N SER A 116 -4.49 9.59 -9.30
CA SER A 116 -4.49 9.59 -10.76
C SER A 116 -4.75 8.19 -11.28
N ASN A 117 -5.58 8.08 -12.33
CA ASN A 117 -5.95 6.82 -12.97
C ASN A 117 -6.60 5.84 -11.99
N THR A 118 -7.87 6.07 -11.68
CA THR A 118 -8.62 5.25 -10.72
C THR A 118 -9.73 4.48 -11.41
N THR A 119 -9.79 3.16 -11.20
CA THR A 119 -10.83 2.28 -11.72
C THR A 119 -11.59 1.60 -10.58
N ARG A 120 -12.92 1.69 -10.57
CA ARG A 120 -13.81 1.06 -9.58
C ARG A 120 -13.55 1.53 -8.15
N SER A 121 -13.76 2.80 -7.85
CA SER A 121 -13.60 3.37 -6.51
C SER A 121 -14.91 3.84 -5.89
N GLN A 122 -15.05 3.78 -4.56
CA GLN A 122 -16.01 4.65 -3.86
C GLN A 122 -15.30 5.62 -2.91
N GLY A 123 -15.87 6.81 -2.77
CA GLY A 123 -15.38 7.84 -1.86
C GLY A 123 -14.01 8.34 -2.29
N VAL A 124 -13.98 9.17 -3.34
CA VAL A 124 -12.76 9.81 -3.82
C VAL A 124 -12.86 11.32 -3.63
N THR A 125 -11.96 11.92 -2.88
CA THR A 125 -12.00 13.38 -2.67
C THR A 125 -11.53 14.12 -3.92
N SER A 126 -10.36 13.77 -4.46
CA SER A 126 -9.82 14.38 -5.67
C SER A 126 -9.26 13.31 -6.61
N SER A 127 -9.57 13.40 -7.91
CA SER A 127 -8.98 12.50 -8.89
C SER A 127 -8.87 13.04 -10.30
N SER A 128 -7.90 12.51 -11.04
CA SER A 128 -7.85 12.62 -12.51
C SER A 128 -7.98 11.24 -13.15
N ASN A 129 -8.72 11.16 -14.25
CA ASN A 129 -8.97 9.95 -15.02
C ASN A 129 -9.63 8.85 -14.17
N THR A 130 -10.90 9.02 -13.87
CA THR A 130 -11.66 8.10 -13.02
C THR A 130 -12.70 7.33 -13.82
N THR A 131 -12.70 6.00 -13.71
CA THR A 131 -13.68 5.12 -14.36
C THR A 131 -14.45 4.29 -13.35
N ARG A 132 -15.78 4.29 -13.46
CA ARG A 132 -16.69 3.50 -12.61
C ARG A 132 -16.59 3.84 -11.12
N SER A 133 -16.85 5.09 -10.75
CA SER A 133 -16.79 5.55 -9.35
C SER A 133 -18.17 5.84 -8.74
N GLN A 134 -18.25 5.86 -7.40
CA GLN A 134 -19.35 6.49 -6.66
C GLN A 134 -18.80 7.45 -5.61
N GLY A 135 -19.44 8.62 -5.46
CA GLY A 135 -19.06 9.60 -4.45
C GLY A 135 -17.68 10.18 -4.75
N VAL A 136 -17.61 11.07 -5.73
CA VAL A 136 -16.38 11.80 -6.08
C VAL A 136 -16.59 13.29 -5.80
N THR A 137 -15.79 13.89 -4.92
CA THR A 137 -15.96 15.31 -4.61
C THR A 137 -15.49 16.18 -5.79
N SER A 138 -14.25 16.00 -6.23
CA SER A 138 -13.68 16.75 -7.35
C SER A 138 -12.98 15.81 -8.34
N SER A 139 -13.24 15.97 -9.64
CA SER A 139 -12.53 15.19 -10.65
C SER A 139 -12.39 15.82 -12.03
N SER A 140 -11.37 15.37 -12.76
CA SER A 140 -11.22 15.62 -14.19
C SER A 140 -11.22 14.29 -14.95
N ASN A 141 -11.88 14.27 -16.11
CA ASN A 141 -11.98 13.09 -16.99
C ASN A 141 -12.62 11.89 -16.28
N THR A 142 -13.92 11.99 -15.99
CA THR A 142 -14.66 10.94 -15.28
C THR A 142 -15.62 10.21 -16.22
N THR A 143 -15.60 8.88 -16.19
CA THR A 143 -16.49 8.02 -16.99
C THR A 143 -17.26 7.06 -16.10
N ARG A 144 -18.58 6.98 -16.29
CA ARG A 144 -19.48 6.06 -15.57
C ARG A 144 -19.45 6.26 -14.05
N SER A 145 -19.64 7.49 -13.58
CA SER A 145 -19.69 7.78 -12.14
C SER A 145 -21.11 8.02 -11.63
N GLN A 146 -21.30 7.96 -10.32
CA GLN A 146 -22.50 8.47 -9.65
C GLN A 146 -22.11 9.36 -8.47
N GLY A 147 -22.85 10.44 -8.25
CA GLY A 147 -22.63 11.35 -7.13
C GLY A 147 -21.28 12.05 -7.26
N VAL A 148 -21.18 12.96 -8.22
CA VAL A 148 -19.98 13.79 -8.42
C VAL A 148 -20.29 15.23 -8.05
N THR A 149 -19.55 15.80 -7.10
CA THR A 149 -19.85 17.15 -6.60
C THR A 149 -19.31 18.26 -7.50
N SER A 150 -18.15 18.04 -8.13
CA SER A 150 -17.56 18.97 -9.10
C SER A 150 -16.73 18.19 -10.10
N SER A 151 -16.90 18.46 -11.40
CA SER A 151 -16.09 17.81 -12.42
C SER A 151 -15.94 18.58 -13.72
N SER A 152 -14.82 18.32 -14.39
CA SER A 152 -14.59 18.66 -15.80
C SER A 152 -14.50 17.37 -16.63
N ASN A 153 -15.07 17.38 -17.84
CA ASN A 153 -15.09 16.25 -18.78
C ASN A 153 -15.69 14.98 -18.16
N THR A 154 -17.01 14.95 -18.00
CA THR A 154 -17.74 13.82 -17.43
C THR A 154 -18.63 13.15 -18.46
N THR A 155 -18.51 11.84 -18.61
CA THR A 155 -19.28 11.03 -19.56
C THR A 155 -20.06 9.93 -18.84
N ARG A 156 -21.37 9.85 -19.10
CA ARG A 156 -22.29 8.83 -18.55
C ARG A 156 -22.33 8.83 -17.01
N SER A 157 -22.65 9.97 -16.41
CA SER A 157 -22.74 10.10 -14.96
C SER A 157 -24.11 10.57 -14.50
N GLN A 158 -24.59 10.08 -13.35
CA GLN A 158 -25.78 10.62 -12.68
C GLN A 158 -25.40 11.33 -11.39
N GLY A 159 -26.23 12.29 -10.99
CA GLY A 159 -26.02 13.07 -9.77
C GLY A 159 -24.73 13.90 -9.83
N VAL A 160 -24.45 14.50 -10.99
CA VAL A 160 -23.41 15.53 -11.10
C VAL A 160 -24.04 16.84 -10.66
N THR A 161 -23.64 17.36 -9.50
CA THR A 161 -23.96 18.74 -9.13
C THR A 161 -22.86 19.61 -9.70
N SER A 162 -23.17 20.68 -10.42
CA SER A 162 -22.17 21.68 -10.78
C SER A 162 -22.06 22.68 -9.63
N SER A 163 -20.87 22.89 -9.06
CA SER A 163 -20.64 24.12 -8.31
C SER A 163 -20.82 25.29 -9.28
N PRO A 164 -21.62 26.32 -8.96
CA PRO A 164 -21.63 27.55 -9.75
C PRO A 164 -20.21 28.14 -9.76
N ALA A 165 -19.89 28.80 -10.87
CA ALA A 165 -18.66 29.58 -11.05
C ALA A 165 -18.42 30.55 -9.90
#